data_AF-C5K496-F1
#
_entry.id   AF-C5K496-F1
#
_cell.length_a   1.000
_cell.length_b   1.000
_cell.length_c   1.000
_cell.angle_alpha   90.00
_cell.angle_beta   90.00
_cell.angle_gamma   90.00
#
_symmetry.space_group_name_H-M   'P 1'
#
loop_
_entity.id
_entity.type
_entity.pdbx_description
1 polymer ?
#
loop_
_entity_poly.entity_id
_entity_poly.type
_entity_poly.pdbx_seq_one_letter_code
_entity_poly.pdbx_strand_id
1 'polypeptide(L)'
;MTALPCGLLRVSPLCFAGRLHRGAAAAASSQGGITQFWKGGHLDPDLAWGDKEKNCKTGDAWPACLLRLKSFEDLHKLWYICLKEKNFLMSERAFARAHRTEWSYHGRLKKVKMTMKRILTVLSRREIHQQTIRAKEIRDKQQLREELETRRFHIEEQILKLKHRIERMGKDKESLMKNAWETSLRKYEQDHSELLMELRPLRKDTMQMLVPNWRYSTKYSDIPGNLTWRRQWVRALEDAKKNFARYH
;
A
#
# COMPACT_ATOMS: atom_id res chain seq x y z
N MET A 1 84.29 -17.56 67.30
CA MET A 1 82.85 -17.82 67.18
C MET A 1 82.52 -18.07 65.71
N THR A 2 82.16 -19.32 65.42
CA THR A 2 81.34 -19.88 64.31
C THR A 2 80.47 -18.86 63.54
N ALA A 3 80.13 -18.95 62.24
CA ALA A 3 80.33 -19.90 61.16
C ALA A 3 79.94 -19.22 59.82
N LEU A 4 80.45 -19.72 58.69
CA LEU A 4 79.88 -19.56 57.32
C LEU A 4 78.60 -20.41 57.18
N PRO A 5 77.70 -20.21 56.17
CA PRO A 5 77.90 -20.81 54.84
C PRO A 5 77.30 -20.08 53.61
N CYS A 6 77.88 -20.45 52.44
CA CYS A 6 77.31 -20.67 51.08
C CYS A 6 76.18 -19.75 50.56
N GLY A 7 76.24 -19.09 49.40
CA GLY A 7 76.84 -19.47 48.11
C GLY A 7 75.74 -19.89 47.12
N LEU A 8 75.52 -19.14 46.03
CA LEU A 8 75.03 -19.62 44.72
C LEU A 8 75.07 -18.52 43.64
N LEU A 9 75.40 -18.94 42.43
CA LEU A 9 75.85 -18.19 41.25
C LEU A 9 74.74 -17.87 40.22
N ARG A 10 74.99 -16.80 39.43
CA ARG A 10 74.60 -16.55 38.00
C ARG A 10 73.09 -16.36 37.71
N VAL A 11 72.62 -15.56 36.74
CA VAL A 11 73.02 -15.30 35.34
C VAL A 11 72.47 -13.91 34.90
N SER A 12 73.18 -13.18 34.04
CA SER A 12 72.74 -11.93 33.39
C SER A 12 71.62 -12.12 32.35
N PRO A 13 70.90 -11.06 31.95
CA PRO A 13 70.80 -10.81 30.51
C PRO A 13 70.97 -9.32 30.14
N LEU A 14 71.67 -9.14 29.02
CA LEU A 14 71.75 -7.93 28.21
C LEU A 14 70.36 -7.56 27.67
N CYS A 15 70.03 -6.26 27.55
CA CYS A 15 69.23 -5.73 26.44
C CYS A 15 69.28 -4.18 26.34
N PHE A 16 70.05 -3.72 25.35
CA PHE A 16 69.82 -2.65 24.38
C PHE A 16 69.03 -1.37 24.75
N ALA A 17 69.70 -0.24 24.50
CA ALA A 17 69.16 1.12 24.47
C ALA A 17 68.19 1.35 23.29
N GLY A 18 67.19 2.22 23.50
CA GLY A 18 66.29 2.70 22.46
C GLY A 18 65.56 3.98 22.86
N ARG A 19 66.07 5.11 22.37
CA ARG A 19 65.54 6.47 22.48
C ARG A 19 64.14 6.57 21.85
N LEU A 20 63.10 6.79 22.64
CA LEU A 20 61.76 7.11 22.14
C LEU A 20 61.69 8.58 21.67
N HIS A 21 61.69 8.78 20.36
CA HIS A 21 61.21 10.01 19.74
C HIS A 21 59.71 10.16 20.02
N ARG A 22 59.30 11.34 20.53
CA ARG A 22 57.90 11.77 20.57
C ARG A 22 57.37 11.85 19.13
N GLY A 23 56.69 10.80 18.69
CA GLY A 23 55.82 10.87 17.53
C GLY A 23 54.61 11.72 17.88
N ALA A 24 54.35 12.76 17.09
CA ALA A 24 53.09 13.47 17.10
C ALA A 24 51.96 12.45 16.89
N ALA A 25 51.10 12.29 17.90
CA ALA A 25 49.84 11.60 17.72
C ALA A 25 49.00 12.43 16.75
N ALA A 26 49.11 12.11 15.45
CA ALA A 26 48.08 12.47 14.50
C ALA A 26 46.79 11.86 15.06
N ALA A 27 45.93 12.70 15.63
CA ALA A 27 44.58 12.33 16.01
C ALA A 27 43.92 11.83 14.73
N ALA A 28 43.86 10.51 14.58
CA ALA A 28 43.13 9.86 13.51
C ALA A 28 41.68 10.32 13.67
N SER A 29 41.28 11.31 12.87
CA SER A 29 39.88 11.64 12.67
C SER A 29 39.25 10.44 11.98
N SER A 30 38.89 9.42 12.76
CA SER A 30 37.96 8.42 12.29
C SER A 30 36.69 9.19 11.94
N GLN A 31 36.49 9.43 10.65
CA GLN A 31 35.17 9.83 10.17
C GLN A 31 34.26 8.61 10.30
N GLY A 32 33.99 8.18 11.54
CA GLY A 32 32.94 7.23 11.81
C GLY A 32 31.65 7.83 11.29
N GLY A 33 30.88 7.08 10.51
CA GLY A 33 29.58 7.56 10.01
C GLY A 33 28.66 8.08 11.12
N ILE A 34 28.88 7.63 12.37
CA ILE A 34 28.19 8.06 13.58
C ILE A 34 28.47 9.52 13.96
N THR A 35 29.69 10.05 13.74
CA THR A 35 30.06 11.43 14.15
C THR A 35 29.57 12.46 13.16
N GLN A 36 29.42 12.09 11.88
CA GLN A 36 28.79 12.91 10.83
C GLN A 36 27.34 13.29 11.17
N PHE A 37 26.69 12.48 12.01
CA PHE A 37 25.31 12.69 12.41
C PHE A 37 25.10 13.96 13.24
N TRP A 38 26.12 14.39 13.99
CA TRP A 38 26.04 15.45 14.98
C TRP A 38 26.60 16.80 14.49
N LYS A 39 27.10 16.82 13.25
CA LYS A 39 27.73 17.99 12.66
C LYS A 39 26.72 19.10 12.40
N GLY A 40 27.09 20.33 12.73
CA GLY A 40 26.23 21.52 12.60
C GLY A 40 25.15 21.62 13.68
N GLY A 41 25.15 20.72 14.66
CA GLY A 41 24.23 20.67 15.78
C GLY A 41 24.63 21.52 16.98
N HIS A 42 23.78 21.55 18.01
CA HIS A 42 24.10 22.25 19.26
C HIS A 42 25.30 21.62 19.99
N LEU A 43 25.44 20.29 19.84
CA LEU A 43 26.48 19.46 20.45
C LEU A 43 27.80 19.41 19.67
N ASP A 44 27.90 20.11 18.54
CA ASP A 44 29.12 20.11 17.73
C ASP A 44 30.23 20.93 18.43
N PRO A 45 31.37 20.33 18.79
CA PRO A 45 32.48 21.06 19.43
C PRO A 45 33.18 22.04 18.48
N ASP A 46 33.10 21.80 17.16
CA ASP A 46 33.85 22.56 16.15
C ASP A 46 33.15 23.87 15.74
N LEU A 47 31.88 24.07 16.14
CA LEU A 47 31.09 25.25 15.81
C LEU A 47 31.04 26.29 16.94
N ALA A 48 31.21 27.56 16.55
CA ALA A 48 30.96 28.71 17.41
C ALA A 48 29.45 28.85 17.75
N TRP A 49 29.16 29.46 18.90
CA TRP A 49 27.79 29.64 19.40
C TRP A 49 26.87 30.39 18.41
N GLY A 50 27.39 31.45 17.76
CA GLY A 50 26.62 32.23 16.79
C GLY A 50 26.18 31.44 15.55
N ASP A 51 26.97 30.45 15.12
CA ASP A 51 26.60 29.60 13.98
C ASP A 51 25.64 28.47 14.40
N LYS A 52 25.73 28.01 15.65
CA LYS A 52 24.74 27.09 16.24
C LYS A 52 23.35 27.73 16.25
N GLU A 53 23.24 28.99 16.68
CA GLU A 53 21.96 29.71 16.70
C GLU A 53 21.35 29.86 15.30
N LYS A 54 22.18 30.17 14.28
CA LYS A 54 21.73 30.23 12.89
C LYS A 54 21.19 28.87 12.41
N ASN A 55 21.88 27.78 12.70
CA ASN A 55 21.46 26.42 12.32
C ASN A 55 20.20 25.96 13.05
N CYS A 56 19.88 26.57 14.20
CA CYS A 56 18.63 26.32 14.93
C CYS A 56 17.41 27.00 14.29
N LYS A 57 17.60 28.06 13.49
CA LYS A 57 16.50 28.72 12.78
C LYS A 57 15.99 27.81 11.68
N THR A 58 14.73 27.38 11.81
CA THR A 58 14.11 26.42 10.89
C THR A 58 12.88 27.00 10.21
N GLY A 59 12.74 26.68 8.91
CA GLY A 59 11.55 26.99 8.13
C GLY A 59 10.31 26.21 8.57
N ASP A 60 9.25 26.30 7.77
CA ASP A 60 7.98 25.65 8.06
C ASP A 60 7.94 24.17 7.70
N ALA A 61 6.98 23.46 8.29
CA ALA A 61 6.71 22.08 7.95
C ALA A 61 6.09 21.96 6.56
N TRP A 62 6.65 21.09 5.71
CA TRP A 62 6.12 20.72 4.38
C TRP A 62 4.59 20.64 4.33
N PRO A 63 3.92 21.49 3.55
CA PRO A 63 2.47 21.48 3.42
C PRO A 63 1.99 20.30 2.57
N ALA A 64 0.81 19.76 2.90
CA ALA A 64 0.27 18.58 2.25
C ALA A 64 -0.12 18.81 0.77
N CYS A 65 -0.34 20.05 0.34
CA CYS A 65 -0.57 20.39 -1.06
C CYS A 65 0.69 20.16 -1.91
N LEU A 66 1.86 20.64 -1.46
CA LEU A 66 3.12 20.44 -2.18
C LEU A 66 3.54 18.96 -2.22
N LEU A 67 3.34 18.23 -1.11
CA LEU A 67 3.65 16.80 -1.05
C LEU A 67 2.80 15.96 -2.03
N ARG A 68 1.57 16.41 -2.35
CA ARG A 68 0.70 15.73 -3.33
C ARG A 68 1.21 15.83 -4.76
N LEU A 69 2.04 16.82 -5.09
CA LEU A 69 2.61 17.01 -6.43
C LEU A 69 3.90 16.21 -6.66
N LYS A 70 4.50 15.62 -5.61
CA LYS A 70 5.78 14.93 -5.69
C LYS A 70 5.64 13.45 -6.05
N SER A 71 6.66 12.91 -6.71
CA SER A 71 6.77 11.49 -7.05
C SER A 71 6.89 10.62 -5.80
N PHE A 72 6.67 9.30 -5.93
CA PHE A 72 6.84 8.37 -4.81
C PHE A 72 8.30 8.31 -4.33
N GLU A 73 9.25 8.28 -5.27
CA GLU A 73 10.70 8.23 -4.97
C GLU A 73 11.16 9.47 -4.20
N ASP A 74 10.70 10.67 -4.59
CA ASP A 74 11.07 11.90 -3.90
C ASP A 74 10.49 11.96 -2.49
N LEU A 75 9.26 11.47 -2.30
CA LEU A 75 8.65 11.36 -0.97
C LEU A 75 9.40 10.36 -0.09
N HIS A 76 9.90 9.27 -0.67
CA HIS A 76 10.69 8.26 0.03
C HIS A 76 12.07 8.79 0.44
N LYS A 77 12.76 9.51 -0.45
CA LYS A 77 14.00 10.23 -0.14
C LYS A 77 13.78 11.26 0.96
N LEU A 78 12.71 12.07 0.83
CA LEU A 78 12.33 13.08 1.83
C LEU A 78 12.05 12.44 3.20
N TRP A 79 11.38 11.28 3.22
CA TRP A 79 11.13 10.55 4.46
C TRP A 79 12.43 10.19 5.19
N TYR A 80 13.46 9.71 4.48
CA TYR A 80 14.75 9.40 5.10
C TYR A 80 15.49 10.64 5.59
N ILE A 81 15.41 11.76 4.87
CA ILE A 81 15.95 13.04 5.33
C ILE A 81 15.28 13.45 6.65
N CYS A 82 13.95 13.42 6.70
CA CYS A 82 13.19 13.69 7.92
C CYS A 82 13.49 12.70 9.04
N LEU A 83 13.78 11.43 8.72
CA LEU A 83 14.12 10.41 9.70
C LEU A 83 15.48 10.66 10.34
N LYS A 84 16.49 11.00 9.53
CA LYS A 84 17.84 11.38 10.02
C LYS A 84 17.73 12.58 10.95
N GLU A 85 17.03 13.62 10.51
CA GLU A 85 16.77 14.83 11.28
C GLU A 85 16.00 14.54 12.60
N LYS A 86 14.95 13.71 12.54
CA LYS A 86 14.20 13.30 13.73
C LYS A 86 15.10 12.58 14.75
N ASN A 87 15.95 11.67 14.28
CA ASN A 87 16.87 10.95 15.14
C ASN A 87 17.88 11.92 15.77
N PHE A 88 18.35 12.93 15.02
CA PHE A 88 19.30 13.93 15.50
C PHE A 88 18.72 14.74 16.66
N LEU A 89 17.52 15.27 16.46
CA LEU A 89 16.80 16.04 17.49
C LEU A 89 16.41 15.20 18.71
N MET A 90 16.11 13.92 18.51
CA MET A 90 15.79 13.01 19.62
C MET A 90 16.99 12.79 20.53
N SER A 91 18.18 12.73 19.95
CA SER A 91 19.41 12.50 20.69
C SER A 91 19.91 13.79 21.37
N GLU A 92 19.77 14.97 20.76
CA GLU A 92 19.96 16.26 21.45
C GLU A 92 19.03 16.42 22.65
N ARG A 93 17.75 16.03 22.49
CA ARG A 93 16.78 16.02 23.59
C ARG A 93 17.18 15.07 24.71
N ALA A 94 17.70 13.88 24.36
CA ALA A 94 18.16 12.91 25.34
C ALA A 94 19.38 13.44 26.12
N PHE A 95 20.31 14.08 25.41
CA PHE A 95 21.46 14.74 26.01
C PHE A 95 21.03 15.83 27.00
N ALA A 96 20.13 16.74 26.60
CA ALA A 96 19.64 17.81 27.46
C ALA A 96 18.98 17.26 28.74
N ARG A 97 18.19 16.19 28.61
CA ARG A 97 17.59 15.49 29.77
C ARG A 97 18.63 14.89 30.70
N ALA A 98 19.66 14.24 30.16
CA ALA A 98 20.73 13.65 30.95
C ALA A 98 21.52 14.71 31.74
N HIS A 99 21.75 15.87 31.13
CA HIS A 99 22.47 16.99 31.75
C HIS A 99 21.57 17.93 32.56
N ARG A 100 20.27 17.63 32.67
CA ARG A 100 19.25 18.47 33.32
C ARG A 100 19.21 19.90 32.79
N THR A 101 19.54 20.08 31.51
CA THR A 101 19.46 21.36 30.81
C THR A 101 18.17 21.48 30.02
N GLU A 102 17.70 22.70 29.83
CA GLU A 102 16.53 22.96 28.98
C GLU A 102 16.87 22.67 27.52
N TRP A 103 16.03 21.87 26.86
CA TRP A 103 16.23 21.58 25.46
C TRP A 103 15.72 22.74 24.60
N SER A 104 16.62 23.55 24.09
CA SER A 104 16.23 24.65 23.19
C SER A 104 15.57 24.12 21.92
N TYR A 105 14.61 24.87 21.36
CA TYR A 105 13.97 24.63 20.05
C TYR A 105 13.06 23.38 19.90
N HIS A 106 12.19 23.12 20.89
CA HIS A 106 11.19 22.03 20.83
C HIS A 106 10.30 22.01 19.57
N GLY A 107 10.07 23.18 18.95
CA GLY A 107 9.21 23.32 17.77
C GLY A 107 9.73 22.56 16.53
N ARG A 108 11.05 22.44 16.37
CA ARG A 108 11.68 21.79 15.21
C ARG A 108 11.28 20.32 15.09
N LEU A 109 11.30 19.59 16.20
CA LEU A 109 10.88 18.18 16.23
C LEU A 109 9.38 18.02 15.90
N LYS A 110 8.54 18.95 16.37
CA LYS A 110 7.11 18.96 16.05
C LYS A 110 6.89 19.16 14.55
N LYS A 111 7.61 20.10 13.93
CA LYS A 111 7.57 20.35 12.48
C LYS A 111 7.96 19.09 11.69
N VAL A 112 9.10 18.46 12.00
CA VAL A 112 9.56 17.23 11.33
C VAL A 112 8.52 16.10 11.46
N LYS A 113 8.01 15.84 12.66
CA LYS A 113 6.95 14.83 12.87
C LYS A 113 5.68 15.14 12.06
N MET A 114 5.31 16.42 11.96
CA MET A 114 4.16 16.85 11.17
C MET A 114 4.37 16.56 9.68
N THR A 115 5.55 16.83 9.13
CA THR A 115 5.88 16.48 7.74
C THR A 115 5.80 14.99 7.48
N MET A 116 6.36 14.16 8.37
CA MET A 116 6.27 12.70 8.26
C MET A 116 4.82 12.22 8.28
N LYS A 117 3.99 12.72 9.22
CA LYS A 117 2.55 12.38 9.27
C LYS A 117 1.83 12.76 7.98
N ARG A 118 2.14 13.93 7.41
CA ARG A 118 1.55 14.40 6.14
C ARG A 118 1.98 13.51 4.97
N ILE A 119 3.25 13.11 4.88
CA ILE A 119 3.72 12.16 3.85
C ILE A 119 2.93 10.85 3.93
N LEU A 120 2.80 10.27 5.11
CA LEU A 120 2.03 9.04 5.31
C LEU A 120 0.56 9.20 4.91
N THR A 121 -0.04 10.34 5.26
CA THR A 121 -1.44 10.65 4.90
C THR A 121 -1.59 10.76 3.38
N VAL A 122 -0.66 11.44 2.70
CA VAL A 122 -0.69 11.56 1.22
C VAL A 122 -0.57 10.19 0.56
N LEU A 123 0.36 9.35 1.00
CA LEU A 123 0.53 7.99 0.45
C LEU A 123 -0.72 7.13 0.68
N SER A 124 -1.27 7.15 1.90
CA SER A 124 -2.51 6.43 2.22
C SER A 124 -3.67 6.91 1.37
N ARG A 125 -3.84 8.23 1.17
CA ARG A 125 -4.91 8.78 0.33
C ARG A 125 -4.76 8.42 -1.14
N ARG A 126 -3.53 8.35 -1.67
CA ARG A 126 -3.25 7.89 -3.04
C ARG A 126 -3.66 6.42 -3.24
N GLU A 127 -3.29 5.56 -2.30
CA GLU A 127 -3.66 4.14 -2.35
C GLU A 127 -5.18 3.97 -2.26
N ILE A 128 -5.85 4.66 -1.32
CA ILE A 128 -7.32 4.65 -1.20
C ILE A 128 -7.96 5.07 -2.53
N HIS A 129 -7.48 6.15 -3.14
CA HIS A 129 -8.01 6.63 -4.40
C HIS A 129 -7.90 5.59 -5.53
N GLN A 130 -6.73 4.94 -5.65
CA GLN A 130 -6.54 3.88 -6.64
C GLN A 130 -7.45 2.67 -6.39
N GLN A 131 -7.65 2.31 -5.11
CA GLN A 131 -8.58 1.24 -4.72
C GLN A 131 -10.03 1.61 -5.06
N THR A 132 -10.45 2.85 -4.82
CA THR A 132 -11.78 3.34 -5.17
C THR A 132 -12.04 3.31 -6.67
N ILE A 133 -11.06 3.70 -7.50
CA ILE A 133 -11.19 3.63 -8.97
C ILE A 133 -11.41 2.19 -9.40
N ARG A 134 -10.56 1.27 -8.93
CA ARG A 134 -10.70 -0.16 -9.24
C ARG A 134 -12.06 -0.68 -8.78
N ALA A 135 -12.50 -0.37 -7.55
CA ALA A 135 -13.79 -0.82 -7.03
C ALA A 135 -14.97 -0.34 -7.90
N LYS A 136 -14.90 0.87 -8.46
CA LYS A 136 -15.90 1.38 -9.41
C LYS A 136 -15.90 0.57 -10.70
N GLU A 137 -14.74 0.36 -11.32
CA GLU A 137 -14.60 -0.45 -12.55
C GLU A 137 -15.15 -1.87 -12.35
N ILE A 138 -14.87 -2.49 -11.20
CA ILE A 138 -15.38 -3.81 -10.83
C ILE A 138 -16.91 -3.78 -10.74
N ARG A 139 -17.48 -2.78 -10.08
CA ARG A 139 -18.93 -2.61 -9.93
C ARG A 139 -19.61 -2.41 -11.29
N ASP A 140 -19.06 -1.56 -12.14
CA ASP A 140 -19.63 -1.27 -13.46
C ASP A 140 -19.67 -2.55 -14.32
N LYS A 141 -18.60 -3.36 -14.29
CA LYS A 141 -18.57 -4.69 -14.94
C LYS A 141 -19.64 -5.65 -14.38
N GLN A 142 -19.90 -5.61 -13.08
CA GLN A 142 -20.94 -6.45 -12.46
C GLN A 142 -22.33 -6.00 -12.87
N GLN A 143 -22.61 -4.69 -12.87
CA GLN A 143 -23.89 -4.15 -13.34
C GLN A 143 -24.15 -4.52 -14.79
N LEU A 144 -23.15 -4.36 -15.66
CA LEU A 144 -23.22 -4.78 -17.05
C LEU A 144 -23.50 -6.29 -17.17
N ARG A 145 -22.84 -7.12 -16.36
CA ARG A 145 -23.09 -8.57 -16.34
C ARG A 145 -24.52 -8.89 -15.95
N GLU A 146 -25.03 -8.28 -14.89
CA GLU A 146 -26.41 -8.47 -14.43
C GLU A 146 -27.40 -8.06 -15.53
N GLU A 147 -27.20 -6.90 -16.16
CA GLU A 147 -28.02 -6.43 -17.29
C GLU A 147 -28.03 -7.44 -18.45
N LEU A 148 -26.86 -7.92 -18.88
CA LEU A 148 -26.76 -8.90 -19.96
C LEU A 148 -27.36 -10.27 -19.57
N GLU A 149 -27.21 -10.70 -18.32
CA GLU A 149 -27.84 -11.94 -17.83
C GLU A 149 -29.37 -11.83 -17.81
N THR A 150 -29.92 -10.66 -17.42
CA THR A 150 -31.38 -10.44 -17.51
C THR A 150 -31.89 -10.45 -18.94
N ARG A 151 -31.19 -9.78 -19.87
CA ARG A 151 -31.54 -9.80 -21.30
C ARG A 151 -31.50 -11.21 -21.86
N ARG A 152 -30.42 -11.95 -21.58
CA ARG A 152 -30.26 -13.36 -21.98
C ARG A 152 -31.45 -14.20 -21.51
N PHE A 153 -31.84 -14.06 -20.25
CA PHE A 153 -32.96 -14.81 -19.68
C PHE A 153 -34.29 -14.51 -20.40
N HIS A 154 -34.59 -13.23 -20.66
CA HIS A 154 -35.80 -12.85 -21.41
C HIS A 154 -35.81 -13.46 -22.81
N ILE A 155 -34.69 -13.42 -23.53
CA ILE A 155 -34.59 -14.03 -24.86
C ILE A 155 -34.77 -15.54 -24.80
N GLU A 156 -34.16 -16.23 -23.83
CA GLU A 156 -34.36 -17.67 -23.62
C GLU A 156 -35.84 -18.02 -23.38
N GLU A 157 -36.55 -17.20 -22.62
CA GLU A 157 -37.98 -17.36 -22.39
C GLU A 157 -38.79 -17.20 -23.69
N GLN A 158 -38.47 -16.20 -24.52
CA GLN A 158 -39.13 -16.00 -25.83
C GLN A 158 -38.85 -17.17 -26.79
N ILE A 159 -37.61 -17.65 -26.83
CA ILE A 159 -37.22 -18.83 -27.61
C ILE A 159 -38.06 -20.03 -27.19
N LEU A 160 -38.20 -20.29 -25.88
CA LEU A 160 -38.96 -21.41 -25.36
C LEU A 160 -40.46 -21.30 -25.72
N LYS A 161 -41.05 -20.11 -25.57
CA LYS A 161 -42.45 -19.83 -25.96
C LYS A 161 -42.69 -20.07 -27.45
N LEU A 162 -41.78 -19.61 -28.31
CA LEU A 162 -41.87 -19.81 -29.75
C LEU A 162 -41.68 -21.27 -30.15
N LYS A 163 -40.68 -21.96 -29.59
CA LYS A 163 -40.44 -23.40 -29.82
C LYS A 163 -41.68 -24.22 -29.46
N HIS A 164 -42.25 -23.98 -28.27
CA HIS A 164 -43.49 -24.64 -27.84
C HIS A 164 -44.67 -24.34 -28.77
N ARG A 165 -44.82 -23.09 -29.24
CA ARG A 165 -45.88 -22.71 -30.17
C ARG A 165 -45.74 -23.40 -31.53
N ILE A 166 -44.51 -23.48 -32.06
CA ILE A 166 -44.20 -24.19 -33.31
C ILE A 166 -44.47 -25.69 -33.17
N GLU A 167 -44.06 -26.30 -32.05
CA GLU A 167 -44.28 -27.71 -31.76
C GLU A 167 -45.77 -28.06 -31.72
N ARG A 168 -46.62 -27.21 -31.10
CA ARG A 168 -48.08 -27.41 -31.04
C ARG A 168 -48.77 -27.39 -32.41
N MET A 169 -48.22 -26.73 -33.42
CA MET A 169 -48.84 -26.66 -34.76
C MET A 169 -48.70 -27.96 -35.57
N GLY A 170 -47.84 -28.89 -35.12
CA GLY A 170 -47.54 -30.14 -35.82
C GLY A 170 -46.58 -29.96 -37.01
N LYS A 171 -45.87 -31.04 -37.38
CA LYS A 171 -44.87 -31.02 -38.47
C LYS A 171 -45.50 -30.81 -39.84
N ASP A 172 -46.72 -31.29 -40.03
CA ASP A 172 -47.34 -31.48 -41.36
C ASP A 172 -48.04 -30.24 -41.93
N LYS A 173 -48.10 -29.13 -41.17
CA LYS A 173 -48.74 -27.87 -41.60
C LYS A 173 -47.69 -26.78 -41.82
N GLU A 174 -47.20 -26.66 -43.05
CA GLU A 174 -46.45 -25.47 -43.48
C GLU A 174 -47.43 -24.30 -43.66
N SER A 175 -47.20 -23.23 -42.91
CA SER A 175 -48.06 -22.04 -42.90
C SER A 175 -47.17 -20.80 -42.89
N LEU A 176 -47.61 -19.74 -43.56
CA LEU A 176 -46.96 -18.42 -43.50
C LEU A 176 -46.70 -17.97 -42.04
N MET A 177 -47.62 -18.27 -41.12
CA MET A 177 -47.45 -17.97 -39.69
C MET A 177 -46.33 -18.78 -39.04
N LYS A 178 -46.19 -20.07 -39.40
CA LYS A 178 -45.11 -20.93 -38.90
C LYS A 178 -43.76 -20.42 -39.39
N ASN A 179 -43.64 -20.08 -40.67
CA ASN A 179 -42.43 -19.49 -41.25
C ASN A 179 -42.06 -18.14 -40.59
N ALA A 180 -43.05 -17.32 -40.26
CA ALA A 180 -42.84 -16.06 -39.53
C ALA A 180 -42.32 -16.28 -38.10
N TRP A 181 -42.85 -17.29 -37.39
CA TRP A 181 -42.36 -17.66 -36.05
C TRP A 181 -40.97 -18.28 -36.11
N GLU A 182 -40.67 -19.11 -37.11
CA GLU A 182 -39.33 -19.67 -37.32
C GLU A 182 -38.30 -18.59 -37.64
N THR A 183 -38.65 -17.59 -38.44
CA THR A 183 -37.79 -16.44 -38.72
C THR A 183 -37.53 -15.63 -37.44
N SER A 184 -38.57 -15.40 -36.64
CA SER A 184 -38.43 -14.73 -35.33
C SER A 184 -37.56 -15.55 -34.36
N LEU A 185 -37.72 -16.88 -34.36
CA LEU A 185 -36.92 -17.79 -33.56
C LEU A 185 -35.44 -17.70 -33.92
N ARG A 186 -35.11 -17.74 -35.22
CA ARG A 186 -33.73 -17.59 -35.71
C ARG A 186 -33.12 -16.26 -35.25
N LYS A 187 -33.89 -15.17 -35.29
CA LYS A 187 -33.45 -13.87 -34.79
C LYS A 187 -33.12 -13.92 -33.29
N TYR A 188 -34.01 -14.46 -32.47
CA TYR A 188 -33.75 -14.58 -31.02
C TYR A 188 -32.57 -15.52 -30.71
N GLU A 189 -32.39 -16.59 -31.48
CA GLU A 189 -31.23 -17.48 -31.35
C GLU A 189 -29.91 -16.76 -31.71
N GLN A 190 -29.93 -15.89 -32.72
CA GLN A 190 -28.80 -15.02 -33.05
C GLN A 190 -28.51 -14.03 -31.92
N ASP A 191 -29.52 -13.28 -31.46
CA ASP A 191 -29.38 -12.31 -30.36
C ASP A 191 -28.85 -13.00 -29.07
N HIS A 192 -29.32 -14.23 -28.80
CA HIS A 192 -28.83 -15.05 -27.67
C HIS A 192 -27.35 -15.41 -27.82
N SER A 193 -26.92 -15.77 -29.02
CA SER A 193 -25.52 -16.09 -29.31
C SER A 193 -24.60 -14.88 -29.14
N GLU A 194 -25.05 -13.69 -29.57
CA GLU A 194 -24.35 -12.41 -29.41
C GLU A 194 -24.22 -12.06 -27.91
N LEU A 195 -25.30 -12.16 -27.13
CA LEU A 195 -25.25 -11.97 -25.68
C LEU A 195 -24.28 -12.95 -24.99
N LEU A 196 -24.20 -14.20 -25.45
CA LEU A 196 -23.24 -15.16 -24.91
C LEU A 196 -21.80 -14.77 -25.23
N MET A 197 -21.53 -14.20 -26.40
CA MET A 197 -20.19 -13.70 -26.74
C MET A 197 -19.77 -12.56 -25.82
N GLU A 198 -20.68 -11.63 -25.50
CA GLU A 198 -20.42 -10.52 -24.57
C GLU A 198 -20.28 -11.00 -23.11
N LEU A 199 -21.10 -11.97 -22.68
CA LEU A 199 -21.09 -12.48 -21.30
C LEU A 199 -19.86 -13.32 -20.95
N ARG A 200 -19.30 -14.07 -21.91
CA ARG A 200 -18.14 -14.96 -21.67
C ARG A 200 -16.92 -14.24 -21.06
N PRO A 201 -16.39 -13.15 -21.64
CA PRO A 201 -15.28 -12.41 -21.04
C PRO A 201 -15.69 -11.79 -19.69
N LEU A 202 -16.91 -11.25 -19.58
CA LEU A 202 -17.41 -10.64 -18.35
C LEU A 202 -17.50 -11.63 -17.18
N ARG A 203 -17.92 -12.88 -17.43
CA ARG A 203 -17.90 -13.95 -16.41
C ARG A 203 -16.49 -14.32 -15.98
N LYS A 204 -15.53 -14.33 -16.92
CA LYS A 204 -14.12 -14.62 -16.63
C LYS A 204 -13.49 -13.52 -15.77
N ASP A 205 -13.70 -12.27 -16.15
CA ASP A 205 -13.25 -11.09 -15.42
C ASP A 205 -13.85 -11.06 -14.02
N THR A 206 -15.17 -11.24 -13.91
CA THR A 206 -15.85 -11.26 -12.61
C THR A 206 -15.40 -12.41 -11.72
N MET A 207 -15.10 -13.58 -12.28
CA MET A 207 -14.57 -14.73 -11.53
C MET A 207 -13.18 -14.48 -10.92
N GLN A 208 -12.29 -13.77 -11.62
CA GLN A 208 -10.97 -13.40 -11.09
C GLN A 208 -11.06 -12.35 -9.97
N MET A 209 -12.10 -11.52 -9.99
CA MET A 209 -12.41 -10.55 -8.94
C MET A 209 -12.95 -11.20 -7.64
N LEU A 210 -13.21 -12.52 -7.63
CA LEU A 210 -13.58 -13.28 -6.42
C LEU A 210 -12.38 -13.69 -5.55
N VAL A 211 -11.14 -13.68 -6.05
CA VAL A 211 -10.00 -14.13 -5.24
C VAL A 211 -9.62 -13.01 -4.26
N PRO A 212 -9.70 -13.24 -2.94
CA PRO A 212 -9.27 -12.25 -1.96
C PRO A 212 -7.77 -12.03 -2.15
N ASN A 213 -7.39 -10.90 -2.73
CA ASN A 213 -6.00 -10.49 -2.69
C ASN A 213 -5.72 -10.03 -1.26
N TRP A 214 -4.76 -10.67 -0.59
CA TRP A 214 -4.40 -10.38 0.81
C TRP A 214 -4.07 -8.90 1.05
N ARG A 215 -3.67 -8.17 0.01
CA ARG A 215 -3.41 -6.72 0.04
C ARG A 215 -4.67 -5.85 0.23
N TYR A 216 -5.86 -6.35 -0.11
CA TYR A 216 -7.13 -5.61 -0.06
C TYR A 216 -8.13 -6.17 0.96
N SER A 217 -7.77 -7.21 1.69
CA SER A 217 -8.66 -7.94 2.61
C SER A 217 -9.07 -7.12 3.86
N THR A 218 -8.27 -6.14 4.29
CA THR A 218 -8.31 -5.69 5.71
C THR A 218 -8.39 -4.19 6.00
N LYS A 219 -8.56 -3.27 5.03
CA LYS A 219 -8.51 -1.82 5.38
C LYS A 219 -9.58 -0.88 4.82
N TYR A 220 -10.21 -1.17 3.69
CA TYR A 220 -11.25 -0.32 3.11
C TYR A 220 -12.34 -1.17 2.44
N SER A 221 -12.94 -2.06 3.23
CA SER A 221 -14.12 -2.82 2.83
C SER A 221 -15.37 -1.92 2.89
N ASP A 222 -15.38 -0.86 2.09
CA ASP A 222 -16.62 -0.16 1.72
C ASP A 222 -17.34 -0.90 0.56
N ILE A 223 -16.78 -2.04 0.13
CA ILE A 223 -17.48 -3.01 -0.71
C ILE A 223 -18.50 -3.72 0.20
N PRO A 224 -19.79 -3.74 -0.17
CA PRO A 224 -20.85 -4.24 0.70
C PRO A 224 -20.67 -5.73 0.98
N GLY A 225 -20.17 -6.05 2.18
CA GLY A 225 -20.20 -7.38 2.80
C GLY A 225 -19.23 -8.42 2.25
N ASN A 226 -19.09 -9.52 3.00
CA ASN A 226 -18.49 -10.75 2.49
C ASN A 226 -19.34 -11.23 1.30
N LEU A 227 -18.74 -11.28 0.12
CA LEU A 227 -19.34 -11.79 -1.09
C LEU A 227 -19.47 -13.33 -0.95
N THR A 228 -20.56 -13.80 -0.35
CA THR A 228 -20.85 -15.23 -0.18
C THR A 228 -21.51 -15.78 -1.44
N TRP A 229 -20.70 -16.19 -2.42
CA TRP A 229 -21.18 -16.73 -3.70
C TRP A 229 -21.67 -18.19 -3.63
N ARG A 230 -22.47 -18.55 -2.61
CA ARG A 230 -23.27 -19.77 -2.70
C ARG A 230 -24.48 -19.47 -3.60
N ARG A 231 -24.42 -19.90 -4.87
CA ARG A 231 -25.49 -19.82 -5.88
C ARG A 231 -26.14 -18.43 -5.98
N GLN A 232 -25.52 -17.53 -6.73
CA GLN A 232 -26.13 -16.22 -6.97
C GLN A 232 -27.34 -16.33 -7.90
N TRP A 233 -28.50 -16.02 -7.33
CA TRP A 233 -29.69 -15.63 -8.05
C TRP A 233 -29.50 -14.18 -8.53
N VAL A 234 -29.72 -13.93 -9.82
CA VAL A 234 -29.72 -12.57 -10.39
C VAL A 234 -30.71 -11.70 -9.59
N ARG A 235 -30.32 -10.49 -9.18
CA ARG A 235 -31.17 -9.61 -8.33
C ARG A 235 -32.53 -9.30 -8.96
N ALA A 236 -32.60 -9.21 -10.29
CA ALA A 236 -33.85 -9.09 -11.03
C ALA A 236 -34.83 -10.28 -10.85
N LEU A 237 -34.35 -11.46 -10.43
CA LEU A 237 -35.18 -12.62 -10.09
C LEU A 237 -35.69 -12.58 -8.64
N GLU A 238 -35.13 -11.70 -7.79
CA GLU A 238 -35.60 -11.47 -6.41
C GLU A 238 -36.94 -10.73 -6.41
N ASP A 239 -37.09 -9.71 -7.27
CA ASP A 239 -38.32 -8.93 -7.41
C ASP A 239 -39.45 -9.74 -8.06
N ALA A 240 -39.13 -10.65 -8.99
CA ALA A 240 -40.11 -11.56 -9.58
C ALA A 240 -40.72 -12.54 -8.56
N LYS A 241 -39.95 -12.97 -7.55
CA LYS A 241 -40.44 -13.84 -6.47
C LYS A 241 -41.32 -13.12 -5.44
N LYS A 242 -41.08 -11.82 -5.19
CA LYS A 242 -41.94 -11.03 -4.29
C LYS A 242 -43.35 -10.85 -4.85
N ASN A 243 -43.50 -10.87 -6.18
CA ASN A 243 -44.78 -10.75 -6.86
C ASN A 243 -45.55 -12.07 -7.02
N PHE A 244 -45.08 -13.17 -6.43
CA PHE A 244 -45.93 -14.33 -6.15
C PHE A 244 -46.81 -14.01 -4.93
N ALA A 245 -47.71 -13.03 -5.10
CA ALA A 245 -48.85 -12.89 -4.22
C ALA A 245 -49.60 -14.23 -4.25
N ARG A 246 -49.73 -14.85 -3.07
CA ARG A 246 -50.53 -16.06 -2.88
C ARG A 246 -51.95 -15.73 -3.35
N TYR A 247 -52.34 -16.24 -4.50
CA TYR A 247 -53.75 -16.49 -4.76
C TYR A 247 -54.11 -17.72 -3.91
N HIS A 248 -54.66 -17.43 -2.73
CA HIS A 248 -55.45 -18.38 -1.95
C HIS A 248 -56.90 -18.30 -2.39
#